data_AF-A0A8S3K525-F1
#
_entry.id   AF-A0A8S3K525-F1
#
_cell.length_a   1.000
_cell.length_b   1.000
_cell.length_c   1.000
_cell.angle_alpha   90.00
_cell.angle_beta   90.00
_cell.angle_gamma   90.00
#
_symmetry.space_group_name_H-M   'P 1'
#
loop_
_entity.id
_entity.type
_entity.pdbx_description
1 polymer ?
#
loop_
_entity_poly.entity_id
_entity_poly.type
_entity_poly.pdbx_seq_one_letter_code
_entity_poly.pdbx_strand_id
1 'polypeptide(L)'
;PRRVDTHHHIVPDFYAQAIKATGGDPSGWPTPKWSLQSAKEQMSLLGVEIAFVSITAPGTKIYEGNTEKGRNLARKLNEFSSNLVQQDPAKFGFFA
;
A
#
# COMPACT_ATOMS: atom_id res chain seq x y z
N PRO A 1 13.48 -23.20 0.66
CA PRO A 1 12.58 -22.77 1.75
C PRO A 1 11.60 -21.73 1.20
N ARG A 2 10.34 -21.71 1.65
CA ARG A 2 9.36 -20.69 1.23
C ARG A 2 9.66 -19.38 1.96
N ARG A 3 9.86 -18.27 1.24
CA ARG A 3 10.09 -16.94 1.85
C ARG A 3 8.79 -16.14 1.82
N VAL A 4 8.36 -15.70 2.99
CA VAL A 4 7.14 -14.89 3.17
C VAL A 4 7.55 -13.49 3.58
N ASP A 5 7.10 -12.48 2.85
CA ASP A 5 7.26 -11.08 3.20
C ASP A 5 6.00 -10.58 3.92
N THR A 6 6.17 -9.99 5.10
CA THR A 6 5.06 -9.46 5.92
C THR A 6 5.12 -7.94 6.08
N HIS A 7 6.10 -7.30 5.45
CA HIS A 7 6.35 -5.86 5.55
C HIS A 7 6.55 -5.27 4.16
N HIS A 8 5.52 -5.40 3.32
CA HIS A 8 5.55 -4.93 1.95
C HIS A 8 4.59 -3.75 1.76
N HIS A 9 5.12 -2.54 1.62
CA HIS A 9 4.26 -1.38 1.45
C HIS A 9 3.78 -1.18 0.01
N ILE A 10 2.53 -0.75 -0.13
CA ILE A 10 1.97 -0.27 -1.41
C ILE A 10 1.71 1.23 -1.35
N VAL A 11 1.77 1.88 -2.52
CA VAL A 11 1.43 3.30 -2.68
C VAL A 11 0.55 3.47 -3.92
N PRO A 12 -0.76 3.20 -3.82
CA PRO A 12 -1.66 3.43 -4.95
C PRO A 12 -1.67 4.91 -5.38
N ASP A 13 -1.87 5.18 -6.68
CA ASP A 13 -1.83 6.56 -7.20
C ASP A 13 -2.79 7.51 -6.49
N PHE A 14 -3.99 7.04 -6.15
CA PHE A 14 -4.97 7.86 -5.43
C PHE A 14 -4.49 8.22 -4.00
N TYR A 15 -3.68 7.36 -3.38
CA TYR A 15 -3.11 7.62 -2.07
C TYR A 15 -1.94 8.62 -2.18
N ALA A 16 -1.07 8.46 -3.17
CA ALA A 16 -0.01 9.44 -3.45
C ALA A 16 -0.58 10.83 -3.73
N GLN A 17 -1.69 10.91 -4.48
CA GLN A 17 -2.40 12.16 -4.71
C GLN A 17 -2.99 12.74 -3.41
N ALA A 18 -3.55 11.90 -2.54
CA ALA A 18 -4.10 12.34 -1.25
C ALA A 18 -3.00 12.87 -0.31
N ILE A 19 -1.83 12.23 -0.26
CA ILE A 19 -0.64 12.72 0.45
C ILE A 19 -0.26 14.11 -0.06
N LYS A 20 -0.13 14.27 -1.38
CA LYS A 20 0.20 15.57 -1.98
C LYS A 20 -0.84 16.65 -1.64
N ALA A 21 -2.13 16.31 -1.68
CA ALA A 21 -3.22 17.23 -1.38
C ALA A 21 -3.30 17.65 0.10
N THR A 22 -2.67 16.88 1.00
CA THR A 22 -2.69 17.12 2.46
C THR A 22 -1.39 17.75 2.97
N GLY A 23 -0.48 18.14 2.08
CA GLY A 23 0.77 18.85 2.42
C GLY A 23 2.04 18.01 2.30
N GLY A 24 1.94 16.77 1.83
CA GLY A 24 3.08 15.86 1.67
C GLY A 24 3.25 14.88 2.83
N ASP A 25 4.29 14.04 2.74
CA ASP A 25 4.62 13.09 3.80
C ASP A 25 5.17 13.86 5.02
N PRO A 26 4.62 13.66 6.23
CA PRO A 26 5.06 14.35 7.45
C PRO A 26 6.52 14.06 7.84
N SER A 27 7.13 12.99 7.31
CA SER A 27 8.55 12.68 7.49
C SER A 27 9.49 13.50 6.61
N GLY A 28 8.95 14.25 5.64
CA GLY A 28 9.72 15.06 4.69
C GLY A 28 10.27 14.30 3.48
N TRP A 29 10.02 12.99 3.37
CA TRP A 29 10.43 12.19 2.22
C TRP A 29 9.45 12.34 1.04
N PRO A 30 9.95 12.30 -0.21
CA PRO A 30 9.07 12.22 -1.36
C PRO A 30 8.30 10.90 -1.35
N THR A 31 7.00 10.96 -1.66
CA THR A 31 6.18 9.76 -1.83
C THR A 31 6.77 8.91 -2.97
N PRO A 32 7.12 7.63 -2.74
CA PRO A 32 7.74 6.82 -3.75
C PRO A 32 6.73 6.49 -4.86
N LYS A 33 7.23 6.35 -6.09
CA LYS A 33 6.44 5.73 -7.16
C LYS A 33 6.31 4.26 -6.85
N TRP A 34 5.12 3.72 -7.07
CA TRP A 34 4.84 2.30 -6.89
C TRP A 34 4.07 1.78 -8.09
N SER A 35 4.38 0.54 -8.48
CA SER A 35 3.58 -0.21 -9.45
C SER A 35 3.55 -1.68 -9.08
N LEU A 36 2.44 -2.36 -9.41
CA LEU A 36 2.33 -3.82 -9.22
C LEU A 36 3.47 -4.57 -9.91
N GLN A 37 3.89 -4.12 -11.09
CA GLN A 37 5.00 -4.70 -11.84
C GLN A 37 6.30 -4.64 -11.03
N SER A 38 6.66 -3.46 -10.51
CA SER A 38 7.87 -3.30 -9.71
C SER A 38 7.84 -4.12 -8.41
N ALA A 39 6.66 -4.25 -7.78
CA ALA A 39 6.50 -5.09 -6.58
C ALA A 39 6.75 -6.57 -6.90
N LYS A 40 6.19 -7.09 -7.99
CA LYS A 40 6.40 -8.47 -8.44
C LYS A 40 7.86 -8.74 -8.85
N GLU A 41 8.51 -7.79 -9.50
CA GLU A 41 9.93 -7.89 -9.85
C GLU A 41 10.82 -7.98 -8.60
N GLN A 42 10.56 -7.16 -7.58
CA GLN A 42 11.27 -7.22 -6.31
C GLN A 42 11.03 -8.55 -5.60
N MET A 43 9.79 -9.04 -5.58
CA MET A 43 9.49 -10.37 -5.02
C MET A 43 10.27 -11.47 -5.73
N SER A 44 10.32 -11.44 -7.06
CA SER A 44 11.07 -12.42 -7.87
C SER A 44 12.58 -12.36 -7.55
N LEU A 45 13.16 -11.16 -7.55
CA LEU A 45 14.58 -10.93 -7.28
C LEU A 45 14.98 -11.41 -5.88
N LEU A 46 14.13 -11.19 -4.89
CA LEU A 46 14.35 -11.58 -3.50
C LEU A 46 13.86 -13.00 -3.20
N GLY A 47 13.32 -13.73 -4.17
CA GLY A 47 12.77 -15.08 -3.96
C GLY A 47 11.61 -15.12 -2.97
N VAL A 48 10.83 -14.05 -2.85
CA VAL A 48 9.60 -13.98 -2.03
C VAL A 48 8.49 -14.73 -2.74
N GLU A 49 7.92 -15.73 -2.06
CA GLU A 49 6.84 -16.55 -2.60
C GLU A 49 5.50 -15.83 -2.51
N ILE A 50 5.21 -15.24 -1.34
CA ILE A 50 3.99 -14.49 -1.03
C ILE A 50 4.35 -13.25 -0.20
N ALA A 51 3.70 -12.12 -0.48
CA ALA A 51 3.83 -10.88 0.26
C ALA A 51 2.50 -10.44 0.88
N PHE A 52 2.49 -10.11 2.17
CA PHE A 52 1.37 -9.44 2.82
C PHE A 52 1.58 -7.93 2.73
N VAL A 53 0.72 -7.28 1.95
CA VAL A 53 0.84 -5.85 1.70
C VAL A 53 0.11 -5.01 2.75
N SER A 54 0.64 -3.82 3.01
CA SER A 54 -0.01 -2.81 3.83
C SER A 54 0.21 -1.42 3.24
N ILE A 55 -0.64 -0.46 3.57
CA ILE A 55 -0.40 0.93 3.16
C ILE A 55 0.81 1.50 3.92
N THR A 56 1.66 2.25 3.23
CA THR A 56 2.77 2.96 3.88
C THR A 56 2.26 3.98 4.90
N ALA A 57 3.10 4.34 5.87
CA ALA A 57 2.88 5.50 6.73
C ALA A 57 2.74 6.79 5.89
N PRO A 58 1.98 7.80 6.35
CA PRO A 58 1.17 7.83 7.58
C PRO A 58 -0.21 7.16 7.47
N GLY A 59 -0.55 6.56 6.32
CA GLY A 59 -1.83 5.90 6.08
C GLY A 59 -3.00 6.87 6.12
N THR A 60 -4.08 6.49 6.82
CA THR A 60 -5.30 7.30 6.91
C THR A 60 -5.14 8.57 7.76
N LYS A 61 -4.04 8.67 8.53
CA LYS A 61 -3.75 9.85 9.35
C LYS A 61 -3.46 11.11 8.55
N ILE A 62 -3.30 11.03 7.23
CA ILE A 62 -3.25 12.23 6.38
C ILE A 62 -4.49 13.12 6.50
N TYR A 63 -5.61 12.56 6.93
CA TYR A 63 -6.86 13.28 7.19
C TYR A 63 -7.17 13.38 8.68
N GLU A 64 -6.14 13.52 9.53
CA GLU A 64 -6.33 13.75 10.96
C GLU A 64 -7.28 14.93 11.21
N GLY A 65 -8.21 14.75 12.15
CA GLY A 65 -9.31 15.70 12.40
C GLY A 65 -10.50 15.62 11.42
N ASN A 66 -10.39 14.87 10.32
CA ASN A 66 -11.50 14.64 9.38
C ASN A 66 -11.83 13.14 9.26
N THR A 67 -12.66 12.67 10.20
CA THR A 67 -13.06 11.25 10.31
C THR A 67 -13.72 10.71 9.05
N GLU A 68 -14.53 11.50 8.35
CA GLU A 68 -15.23 11.06 7.14
C GLU A 68 -14.24 10.78 6.00
N LYS A 69 -13.33 11.73 5.73
CA LYS A 69 -12.28 11.54 4.71
C LYS A 69 -11.36 10.38 5.06
N GLY A 70 -10.94 10.27 6.32
CA GLY A 70 -10.12 9.15 6.80
C GLY A 70 -10.79 7.80 6.59
N ARG A 71 -12.09 7.68 6.93
CA ARG A 71 -12.88 6.45 6.74
C ARG A 71 -13.06 6.08 5.26
N ASN A 72 -13.35 7.07 4.42
CA ASN A 72 -13.51 6.85 2.99
C ASN A 72 -12.18 6.42 2.34
N LEU A 73 -11.05 7.01 2.76
CA LEU A 73 -9.73 6.59 2.30
C LEU A 73 -9.41 5.17 2.77
N ALA A 74 -9.67 4.83 4.03
CA ALA A 74 -9.46 3.48 4.56
C ALA A 74 -10.19 2.42 3.73
N ARG A 75 -11.47 2.66 3.44
CA ARG A 75 -12.27 1.76 2.59
C ARG A 75 -11.64 1.59 1.21
N LYS A 76 -11.27 2.70 0.56
CA LYS A 76 -10.68 2.66 -0.78
C LYS A 76 -9.34 1.92 -0.82
N LEU A 77 -8.51 2.07 0.22
CA LEU A 77 -7.25 1.32 0.38
C LEU A 77 -7.49 -0.18 0.55
N ASN A 78 -8.47 -0.56 1.37
CA ASN A 78 -8.82 -1.96 1.61
C ASN A 78 -9.44 -2.61 0.37
N GLU A 79 -10.30 -1.90 -0.36
CA GLU A 79 -10.85 -2.36 -1.65
C GLU A 79 -9.74 -2.56 -2.68
N PHE A 80 -8.80 -1.61 -2.80
CA PHE A 80 -7.65 -1.75 -3.69
C PHE A 80 -6.79 -2.97 -3.34
N SER A 81 -6.47 -3.15 -2.05
CA SER A 81 -5.64 -4.25 -1.57
C SER A 81 -6.34 -5.61 -1.74
N SER A 82 -7.65 -5.67 -1.46
CA SER A 82 -8.47 -6.85 -1.71
C SER A 82 -8.50 -7.23 -3.19
N ASN A 83 -8.65 -6.25 -4.09
CA ASN A 83 -8.63 -6.50 -5.54
C ASN A 83 -7.26 -7.02 -6.01
N LEU A 84 -6.16 -6.53 -5.43
CA LEU A 84 -4.81 -7.01 -5.73
C LEU A 84 -4.63 -8.47 -5.29
N VAL A 85 -5.15 -8.86 -4.13
CA VAL A 85 -5.18 -10.25 -3.68
C VAL A 85 -6.06 -11.12 -4.57
N GLN A 86 -7.23 -10.65 -4.99
CA GLN A 86 -8.12 -11.40 -5.88
C GLN A 86 -7.49 -11.70 -7.25
N GLN A 87 -6.68 -10.77 -7.77
CA GLN A 87 -6.00 -10.95 -9.06
C GLN A 87 -4.86 -11.99 -9.00
N ASP A 88 -4.24 -12.18 -7.84
CA ASP A 88 -3.13 -13.13 -7.67
C ASP A 88 -3.01 -13.63 -6.22
N PRO A 89 -3.96 -14.47 -5.76
CA PRO A 89 -4.03 -14.89 -4.36
C PRO A 89 -2.87 -15.81 -3.95
N ALA A 90 -2.13 -16.36 -4.92
CA ALA A 90 -0.92 -17.12 -4.66
C ALA A 90 0.29 -16.23 -4.32
N LYS A 91 0.25 -14.94 -4.70
CA LYS A 91 1.33 -13.99 -4.50
C LYS A 91 1.06 -12.94 -3.43
N PHE A 92 -0.19 -12.66 -3.11
CA PHE A 92 -0.51 -11.58 -2.19
C PHE A 92 -1.52 -11.96 -1.10
N GLY A 93 -1.29 -11.42 0.10
CA GLY A 93 -2.27 -11.18 1.15
C GLY A 93 -2.25 -9.70 1.55
N PHE A 94 -3.09 -9.24 2.48
CA PHE A 94 -3.02 -7.86 2.97
C PHE A 94 -3.44 -7.67 4.43
N PHE A 95 -2.97 -6.59 5.04
CA PHE A 95 -3.41 -6.09 6.35
C PHE A 95 -4.31 -4.86 6.17
N ALA A 96 -5.41 -4.82 6.92
CA ALA A 96 -6.44 -3.79 6.87
C ALA A 96 -6.33 -2.78 8.02
#